data_AF-A0A6G1GEG2-F1
#
_entry.id   AF-A0A6G1GEG2-F1
#
_cell.length_a   1.000
_cell.length_b   1.000
_cell.length_c   1.000
_cell.angle_alpha   90.00
_cell.angle_beta   90.00
_cell.angle_gamma   90.00
#
_symmetry.space_group_name_H-M   'P 1'
#
loop_
_entity.id
_entity.type
_entity.pdbx_description
1 polymer ?
#
loop_
_entity_poly.entity_id
_entity_poly.type
_entity_poly.pdbx_seq_one_letter_code
_entity_poly.pdbx_strand_id
1 'polypeptide(L)'
;MFAQDPQFAATDEEFLRSLGIEILCLADERNAAHEFHEHASSTFLYAPFMQLETLLEEFLATEEEGVVECPAVFLGPDMRDVTEARWRVALRCGEGEKGVSEGKLRRLTGVVEGFNAGKEVVTMPEFELHDTALDLAFYFQREGEETEDQGAKNSGKEVG
;
A
#
# COMPACT_ATOMS: atom_id res chain seq x y z
N MET A 1 -11.23 1.73 25.26
CA MET A 1 -11.54 0.47 24.56
C MET A 1 -10.88 0.61 23.21
N PHE A 2 -9.72 -0.02 23.01
CA PHE A 2 -9.00 0.03 21.73
C PHE A 2 -9.84 -0.74 20.70
N ALA A 3 -9.86 -0.30 19.44
CA ALA A 3 -10.47 -1.08 18.37
C ALA A 3 -9.79 -2.46 18.37
N GLN A 4 -10.58 -3.52 18.53
CA GLN A 4 -10.05 -4.88 18.39
C GLN A 4 -9.63 -5.06 16.94
N ASP A 5 -8.51 -5.75 16.72
CA ASP A 5 -8.11 -6.16 15.38
C ASP A 5 -9.30 -6.87 14.70
N PRO A 6 -9.60 -6.57 13.42
CA PRO A 6 -10.69 -7.21 12.73
C PRO A 6 -10.46 -8.73 12.69
N GLN A 7 -11.27 -9.47 13.44
CA GLN A 7 -11.28 -10.92 13.42
C GLN A 7 -12.47 -11.38 12.59
N PHE A 8 -12.19 -12.15 11.55
CA PHE A 8 -13.22 -12.89 10.82
C PHE A 8 -13.73 -14.01 11.72
N ALA A 9 -15.05 -14.15 11.85
CA ALA A 9 -15.61 -15.36 12.44
C ALA A 9 -15.47 -16.52 11.43
N ALA A 10 -15.46 -17.76 11.91
CA ALA A 10 -15.39 -18.94 11.03
C ALA A 10 -16.46 -18.95 9.93
N THR A 11 -17.65 -18.40 10.21
CA THR A 11 -18.73 -18.25 9.23
C THR A 11 -18.41 -17.23 8.14
N ASP A 12 -17.68 -16.16 8.47
CA ASP A 12 -17.23 -15.15 7.50
C ASP A 12 -16.17 -15.75 6.58
N GLU A 13 -15.24 -16.53 7.16
CA GLU A 13 -14.20 -17.23 6.39
C GLU A 13 -14.79 -18.26 5.42
N GLU A 14 -15.76 -19.06 5.85
CA GLU A 14 -16.44 -20.03 4.99
C GLU A 14 -17.18 -19.35 3.84
N PHE A 15 -17.86 -18.23 4.14
CA PHE A 15 -18.55 -17.45 3.12
C PHE A 15 -17.56 -16.85 2.11
N LEU A 16 -16.49 -16.20 2.58
CA LEU A 16 -15.48 -15.60 1.71
C LEU A 16 -14.80 -16.66 0.83
N ARG A 17 -14.45 -17.83 1.40
CA ARG A 17 -13.91 -18.95 0.64
C ARG A 17 -14.88 -19.45 -0.43
N SER A 18 -16.19 -19.45 -0.16
CA SER A 18 -17.21 -19.82 -1.17
C SER A 18 -17.26 -18.86 -2.37
N LEU A 19 -16.78 -17.63 -2.19
CA LEU A 19 -16.63 -16.62 -3.24
C LEU A 19 -15.26 -16.68 -3.94
N GLY A 20 -14.40 -17.64 -3.58
CA GLY A 20 -13.02 -17.71 -4.06
C GLY A 20 -12.08 -16.69 -3.41
N ILE A 21 -12.49 -16.07 -2.29
CA ILE A 21 -11.66 -15.15 -1.52
C ILE A 21 -10.91 -15.95 -0.46
N GLU A 22 -9.59 -15.89 -0.51
CA GLU A 22 -8.72 -16.51 0.48
C GLU A 22 -8.31 -15.47 1.54
N ILE A 23 -8.37 -15.87 2.81
CA ILE A 23 -7.92 -15.05 3.94
C ILE A 23 -6.57 -15.59 4.39
N LEU A 24 -5.54 -14.75 4.32
CA LEU A 24 -4.20 -15.09 4.78
C LEU A 24 -4.05 -14.67 6.25
N CYS A 25 -4.07 -15.66 7.15
CA CYS A 25 -3.81 -15.47 8.58
C CYS A 25 -2.31 -15.63 8.86
N LEU A 26 -1.59 -14.51 8.82
CA LEU A 26 -0.13 -14.50 8.88
C LEU A 26 0.31 -14.45 10.35
N ALA A 27 0.89 -15.55 10.84
CA ALA A 27 1.33 -15.70 12.24
C ALA A 27 2.68 -15.02 12.54
N ASP A 28 3.41 -14.60 11.51
CA ASP A 28 4.71 -13.92 11.59
C ASP A 28 4.69 -12.73 10.61
N GLU A 29 4.87 -11.52 11.13
CA GLU A 29 4.84 -10.27 10.37
C GLU A 29 5.83 -10.27 9.19
N ARG A 30 6.94 -11.02 9.30
CA ARG A 30 7.95 -11.10 8.23
C ARG A 30 7.53 -11.98 7.05
N ASN A 31 6.70 -13.00 7.29
CA ASN A 31 6.18 -13.84 6.21
C ASN A 31 4.97 -13.17 5.53
N ALA A 32 4.33 -12.22 6.21
CA ALA A 32 3.15 -11.53 5.70
C ALA A 32 3.42 -10.71 4.44
N ALA A 33 4.49 -9.92 4.47
CA ALA A 33 4.95 -9.15 3.32
C ALA A 33 5.32 -10.07 2.14
N HIS A 34 6.03 -11.17 2.41
CA HIS A 34 6.46 -12.10 1.37
C HIS A 34 5.28 -12.76 0.65
N GLU A 35 4.31 -13.31 1.38
CA GLU A 35 3.11 -13.90 0.78
C GLU A 35 2.24 -12.84 0.07
N PHE A 36 2.21 -11.62 0.58
CA PHE A 36 1.56 -10.50 -0.10
C PHE A 36 2.20 -10.24 -1.48
N HIS A 37 3.53 -10.14 -1.54
CA HIS A 37 4.25 -9.83 -2.79
C HIS A 37 4.02 -10.90 -3.88
N GLU A 38 3.88 -12.17 -3.51
CA GLU A 38 3.55 -13.24 -4.48
C GLU A 38 2.16 -13.07 -5.13
N HIS A 39 1.25 -12.33 -4.47
CA HIS A 39 -0.15 -12.22 -4.87
C HIS A 39 -0.65 -10.77 -4.97
N ALA A 40 0.25 -9.78 -4.95
CA ALA A 40 -0.11 -8.37 -4.82
C ALA A 40 -1.16 -7.94 -5.85
N SER A 41 -0.93 -8.25 -7.13
CA SER A 41 -1.81 -7.91 -8.25
C SER A 41 -3.22 -8.53 -8.20
N SER A 42 -3.46 -9.54 -7.37
CA SER A 42 -4.77 -10.15 -7.13
C SER A 42 -5.32 -9.91 -5.72
N THR A 43 -4.65 -9.08 -4.93
CA THR A 43 -4.95 -8.89 -3.51
C THR A 43 -5.74 -7.60 -3.25
N PHE A 44 -6.72 -7.70 -2.36
CA PHE A 44 -7.30 -6.56 -1.68
C PHE A 44 -6.59 -6.35 -0.34
N LEU A 45 -5.86 -5.24 -0.20
CA LEU A 45 -5.16 -4.88 1.02
C LEU A 45 -6.02 -3.94 1.88
N TYR A 46 -6.48 -4.41 3.03
CA TYR A 46 -7.23 -3.63 4.02
C TYR A 46 -6.33 -3.29 5.22
N ALA A 47 -5.82 -2.05 5.27
CA ALA A 47 -4.85 -1.62 6.27
C ALA A 47 -5.12 -0.21 6.85
N PRO A 48 -6.36 0.12 7.29
CA PRO A 48 -6.72 1.47 7.76
C PRO A 48 -6.02 1.91 9.06
N PHE A 49 -5.53 0.96 9.86
CA PHE A 49 -4.88 1.24 11.15
C PHE A 49 -3.39 0.91 11.15
N MET A 50 -2.85 0.46 10.02
CA MET A 50 -1.45 0.09 9.90
C MET A 50 -0.58 1.36 9.95
N GLN A 51 0.55 1.28 10.64
CA GLN A 51 1.52 2.37 10.62
C GLN A 51 2.03 2.58 9.20
N LEU A 52 2.05 3.84 8.75
CA LEU A 52 2.42 4.19 7.39
C LEU A 52 3.83 3.69 7.03
N GLU A 53 4.76 3.72 7.99
CA GLU A 53 6.12 3.18 7.79
C GLU A 53 6.10 1.69 7.44
N THR A 54 5.43 0.87 8.25
CA THR A 54 5.28 -0.57 8.02
C THR A 54 4.58 -0.85 6.69
N LEU A 55 3.49 -0.13 6.38
CA LEU A 55 2.78 -0.28 5.10
C LEU A 55 3.71 -0.03 3.91
N LEU A 56 4.50 1.04 3.97
CA LEU A 56 5.37 1.42 2.87
C LEU A 56 6.59 0.52 2.75
N GLU A 57 7.22 0.15 3.86
CA GLU A 57 8.47 -0.61 3.84
C GLU A 57 8.27 -2.10 3.60
N GLU A 58 7.22 -2.68 4.17
CA GLU A 58 7.01 -4.12 4.13
C GLU A 58 6.07 -4.53 2.98
N PHE A 59 5.02 -3.74 2.69
CA PHE A 59 3.99 -4.14 1.72
C PHE A 59 4.10 -3.45 0.37
N LEU A 60 4.47 -2.17 0.31
CA LEU A 60 4.47 -1.43 -0.96
C LEU A 60 5.86 -1.28 -1.59
N ALA A 61 6.93 -1.31 -0.80
CA ALA A 61 8.30 -1.31 -1.30
C ALA A 61 8.78 -2.75 -1.57
N THR A 62 9.48 -2.95 -2.68
CA THR A 62 10.24 -4.18 -2.92
C THR A 62 11.72 -4.04 -2.58
N GLU A 63 12.43 -5.18 -2.51
CA GLU A 63 13.90 -5.22 -2.38
C GLU A 63 14.61 -4.57 -3.58
N GLU A 64 14.02 -4.64 -4.79
CA GLU A 64 14.51 -3.87 -5.94
C GLU A 64 14.12 -2.39 -5.79
N GLU A 65 15.11 -1.53 -5.58
CA GLU A 65 14.93 -0.08 -5.43
C GLU A 65 14.15 0.50 -6.63
N GLY A 66 12.91 0.92 -6.39
CA GLY A 66 12.10 1.67 -7.34
C GLY A 66 10.97 0.88 -8.01
N VAL A 67 10.82 -0.41 -7.72
CA VAL A 67 9.62 -1.18 -8.08
C VAL A 67 8.62 -1.11 -6.93
N VAL A 68 7.35 -0.89 -7.26
CA VAL A 68 6.25 -0.79 -6.29
C VAL A 68 5.26 -1.92 -6.57
N GLU A 69 5.16 -2.86 -5.64
CA GLU A 69 4.14 -3.91 -5.71
C GLU A 69 2.81 -3.32 -5.30
N CYS A 70 1.88 -3.30 -6.26
CA CYS A 70 0.62 -2.59 -6.11
C CYS A 70 -0.51 -3.61 -5.88
N PRO A 71 -1.17 -3.60 -4.70
CA PRO A 71 -2.39 -4.37 -4.52
C PRO A 71 -3.42 -3.97 -5.57
N ALA A 72 -4.24 -4.91 -6.05
CA ALA A 72 -5.33 -4.61 -6.98
C ALA A 72 -6.24 -3.51 -6.44
N VAL A 73 -6.57 -3.65 -5.16
CA VAL A 73 -7.41 -2.74 -4.39
C VAL A 73 -6.74 -2.50 -3.04
N PHE A 74 -6.76 -1.26 -2.56
CA PHE A 74 -6.23 -0.90 -1.25
C PHE A 74 -7.18 0.04 -0.52
N LEU A 75 -7.41 -0.23 0.76
CA LEU A 75 -8.10 0.66 1.68
C LEU A 75 -7.18 0.93 2.86
N GLY A 76 -6.76 2.17 3.01
CA GLY A 76 -5.90 2.56 4.12
C GLY A 76 -5.71 4.07 4.20
N PRO A 77 -4.62 4.53 4.85
CA PRO A 77 -4.31 5.95 4.96
C PRO A 77 -4.29 6.65 3.59
N ASP A 78 -4.76 7.89 3.53
CA ASP A 78 -4.65 8.73 2.34
C ASP A 78 -3.18 9.15 2.15
N MET A 79 -2.57 8.62 1.10
CA MET A 79 -1.18 8.84 0.72
C MET A 79 -1.02 9.94 -0.34
N ARG A 80 -2.08 10.68 -0.71
CA ARG A 80 -1.97 11.75 -1.72
C ARG A 80 -1.28 13.01 -1.18
N ASP A 81 -1.42 13.28 0.12
CA ASP A 81 -0.76 14.42 0.76
C ASP A 81 0.65 14.06 1.22
N VAL A 82 1.57 14.07 0.24
CA VAL A 82 2.99 13.76 0.43
C VAL A 82 3.79 15.00 0.83
N THR A 83 3.34 15.72 1.87
CA THR A 83 4.15 16.82 2.42
C THR A 83 5.22 16.28 3.36
N GLU A 84 6.46 16.73 3.21
CA GLU A 84 7.60 16.34 4.06
C GLU A 84 7.29 16.54 5.56
N ALA A 85 6.50 17.56 5.90
CA ALA A 85 6.05 17.82 7.26
C ALA A 85 5.10 16.73 7.81
N ARG A 86 4.12 16.27 7.01
CA ARG A 86 3.24 15.14 7.37
C ARG A 86 4.02 13.86 7.48
N TRP A 87 4.92 13.61 6.54
CA TRP A 87 5.77 12.43 6.54
C TRP A 87 6.69 12.34 7.75
N ARG A 88 7.37 13.45 8.09
CA ARG A 88 8.18 13.50 9.32
C ARG A 88 7.34 13.31 10.57
N VAL A 89 6.05 13.67 10.60
CA VAL A 89 5.16 13.41 11.75
C VAL A 89 4.69 11.96 11.77
N ALA A 90 4.22 11.43 10.65
CA ALA A 90 3.73 10.07 10.51
C ALA A 90 4.80 9.01 10.81
N LEU A 91 6.05 9.27 10.42
CA LEU A 91 7.17 8.36 10.62
C LEU A 91 7.93 8.58 11.95
N ARG A 92 7.70 9.70 12.66
CA ARG A 92 8.31 9.93 13.98
C ARG A 92 7.77 9.01 15.08
N CYS A 93 6.63 8.38 14.84
CA CYS A 93 6.01 7.45 15.79
C CYS A 93 6.80 6.14 15.95
N GLY A 94 7.71 5.80 15.02
CA GLY A 94 8.53 4.58 15.07
C GLY A 94 9.96 4.74 15.62
N GLU A 95 10.64 5.85 15.34
CA GLU A 95 12.11 5.98 15.57
C GLU A 95 12.52 6.74 16.85
N GLY A 96 11.60 7.31 17.61
CA GLY A 96 11.93 8.16 18.78
C GLY A 96 12.59 9.50 18.37
N GLU A 97 13.40 10.12 19.25
CA GLU A 97 14.01 11.46 19.00
C GLU A 97 14.97 11.52 17.80
N LYS A 98 15.39 10.37 17.25
CA LYS A 98 16.15 10.32 15.99
C LYS A 98 15.17 10.45 14.83
N GLY A 99 14.91 11.69 14.41
CA GLY A 99 14.05 11.94 13.26
C GLY A 99 14.50 11.18 12.00
N VAL A 100 13.54 10.95 11.10
CA VAL A 100 13.74 10.22 9.85
C VAL A 100 14.83 10.85 8.98
N SER A 101 15.76 10.02 8.47
CA SER A 101 16.81 10.48 7.56
C SER A 101 16.26 10.98 6.22
N GLU A 102 16.92 11.97 5.61
CA GLU A 102 16.51 12.48 4.29
C GLU A 102 16.53 11.40 3.19
N GLY A 103 17.48 10.45 3.25
CA GLY A 103 17.54 9.32 2.32
C GLY A 103 16.33 8.41 2.43
N LYS A 104 15.88 8.13 3.67
CA LYS A 104 14.68 7.32 3.95
C LYS A 104 13.41 8.03 3.48
N LEU A 105 13.26 9.32 3.80
CA LEU A 105 12.15 10.14 3.31
C LEU A 105 12.05 10.09 1.78
N ARG A 106 13.17 10.33 1.09
CA ARG A 106 13.20 10.33 -0.38
C ARG A 106 12.81 8.98 -0.98
N ARG A 107 13.31 7.87 -0.41
CA ARG A 107 12.95 6.51 -0.86
C ARG A 107 11.46 6.29 -0.75
N LEU A 108 10.89 6.53 0.43
CA LEU A 108 9.48 6.24 0.69
C LEU A 108 8.54 7.18 -0.09
N THR A 109 8.94 8.44 -0.32
CA THR A 109 8.23 9.32 -1.25
C THR A 109 8.14 8.71 -2.65
N GLY A 110 9.24 8.15 -3.17
CA GLY A 110 9.22 7.45 -4.46
C GLY A 110 8.29 6.24 -4.49
N VAL A 111 8.19 5.48 -3.39
CA VAL A 111 7.24 4.36 -3.27
C VAL A 111 5.80 4.85 -3.39
N VAL A 112 5.45 5.95 -2.71
CA VAL A 112 4.10 6.51 -2.77
C VAL A 112 3.78 7.11 -4.13
N GLU A 113 4.73 7.80 -4.76
CA GLU A 113 4.57 8.30 -6.13
C GLU A 113 4.32 7.15 -7.12
N GLY A 114 5.09 6.06 -7.00
CA GLY A 114 4.91 4.86 -7.81
C GLY A 114 3.57 4.15 -7.53
N PHE A 115 3.18 4.03 -6.26
CA PHE A 115 1.89 3.44 -5.89
C PHE A 115 0.71 4.23 -6.43
N ASN A 116 0.76 5.57 -6.36
CA ASN A 116 -0.29 6.43 -6.88
C ASN A 116 -0.34 6.47 -8.42
N ALA A 117 0.76 6.12 -9.09
CA ALA A 117 0.81 6.08 -10.55
C ALA A 117 -0.12 4.98 -11.08
N GLY A 118 -1.20 5.37 -11.74
CA GLY A 118 -2.19 4.44 -12.31
C GLY A 118 -3.23 3.93 -11.31
N LYS A 119 -3.40 4.58 -10.15
CA LYS A 119 -4.52 4.30 -9.23
C LYS A 119 -5.59 5.39 -9.33
N GLU A 120 -6.84 4.98 -9.42
CA GLU A 120 -7.97 5.83 -9.06
C GLU A 120 -8.13 5.83 -7.54
N VAL A 121 -8.56 6.98 -6.99
CA VAL A 121 -8.68 7.19 -5.55
C VAL A 121 -10.04 7.76 -5.20
N VAL A 122 -10.73 7.12 -4.26
CA VAL A 122 -11.96 7.61 -3.64
C VAL A 122 -11.66 7.96 -2.18
N THR A 123 -11.83 9.23 -1.84
CA THR A 123 -11.71 9.69 -0.45
C THR A 123 -12.90 9.19 0.36
N MET A 124 -12.64 8.64 1.55
CA MET A 124 -13.72 8.28 2.47
C MET A 124 -14.32 9.53 3.11
N PRO A 125 -15.61 9.52 3.49
CA PRO A 125 -16.20 10.64 4.23
C PRO A 125 -15.45 10.89 5.54
N GLU A 126 -15.33 12.17 5.91
CA GLU A 126 -14.71 12.56 7.18
C GLU A 126 -15.45 11.90 8.35
N PHE A 127 -14.69 11.26 9.25
CA PHE A 127 -15.25 10.67 10.46
C PHE A 127 -15.29 11.72 11.57
N GLU A 128 -16.46 12.36 11.74
CA GLU A 128 -16.69 13.51 12.63
C GLU A 128 -16.33 13.30 14.12
N LEU A 129 -16.04 12.07 14.55
CA LEU A 129 -15.69 11.77 15.94
C LEU A 129 -14.18 11.83 16.23
N HIS A 130 -13.34 11.95 15.21
CA HIS A 130 -11.89 12.07 15.37
C HIS A 130 -11.29 12.97 14.29
N ASP A 131 -11.19 14.27 14.56
CA ASP A 131 -10.74 15.36 13.66
C ASP A 131 -9.38 15.15 12.95
N THR A 132 -8.64 14.07 13.23
CA THR A 132 -7.33 13.75 12.62
C THR A 132 -6.98 12.27 12.56
N ALA A 133 -7.83 11.35 13.06
CA ALA A 133 -7.34 9.99 13.33
C ALA A 133 -7.37 9.05 12.11
N LEU A 134 -8.20 9.32 11.10
CA LEU A 134 -8.44 8.39 9.99
C LEU A 134 -8.72 9.14 8.68
N ASP A 135 -7.70 9.78 8.11
CA ASP A 135 -7.73 10.17 6.70
C ASP A 135 -7.58 8.90 5.87
N LEU A 136 -8.71 8.29 5.48
CA LEU A 136 -8.73 7.04 4.71
C LEU A 136 -9.07 7.29 3.25
N ALA A 137 -8.44 6.50 2.39
CA ALA A 137 -8.73 6.48 0.96
C ALA A 137 -8.80 5.05 0.43
N PHE A 138 -9.65 4.88 -0.59
CA PHE A 138 -9.83 3.64 -1.32
C PHE A 138 -9.18 3.78 -2.71
N TYR A 139 -8.18 2.95 -2.97
CA TYR A 139 -7.36 2.95 -4.17
C TYR A 139 -7.68 1.71 -5.00
N PHE A 140 -7.83 1.87 -6.31
CA PHE A 140 -8.05 0.75 -7.22
C PHE A 140 -7.54 1.08 -8.62
N GLN A 141 -7.23 0.05 -9.41
CA GLN A 141 -7.06 0.19 -10.85
C GLN A 141 -8.40 -0.05 -11.55
N ARG A 142 -8.75 0.79 -12.52
CA ARG A 142 -9.92 0.55 -13.36
C ARG A 142 -9.55 -0.51 -14.40
N GLU A 143 -10.39 -1.53 -14.58
CA GLU A 143 -10.15 -2.56 -15.60
C GLU A 143 -9.98 -1.92 -16.99
N GLY A 144 -8.86 -2.23 -17.67
CA GLY A 144 -8.58 -1.81 -19.06
C GLY A 144 -7.39 -0.87 -19.26
N GLU A 145 -6.75 -0.37 -18.19
CA GLU A 145 -5.48 0.35 -18.28
C GLU A 145 -4.32 -0.58 -17.91
N GLU A 146 -3.96 -1.48 -18.84
CA GLU A 146 -2.65 -2.13 -18.77
C GLU A 146 -1.59 -1.01 -18.89
N THR A 147 -0.68 -0.97 -17.93
CA THR A 147 0.45 -0.04 -17.94
C THR A 147 1.27 -0.37 -19.18
N GLU A 148 1.22 0.52 -20.19
CA GLU A 148 2.03 0.36 -21.39
C GLU A 148 3.50 0.24 -20.98
N ASP A 149 4.03 -0.97 -21.16
CA ASP A 149 5.43 -1.32 -21.01
C ASP A 149 6.27 -0.35 -21.86
N GLN A 150 6.88 0.66 -21.23
CA GLN A 150 7.86 1.54 -21.86
C GLN A 150 9.20 0.79 -21.98
N GLY A 151 9.18 -0.30 -22.74
CA GLY A 151 10.27 -1.28 -22.81
C GLY A 151 10.63 -1.71 -24.23
N ALA A 152 10.35 -0.92 -25.28
CA ALA A 152 10.78 -1.27 -26.64
C ALA A 152 11.17 -0.05 -27.50
N LYS A 153 12.31 0.57 -27.18
CA LYS A 153 13.08 1.39 -28.15
C LYS A 153 14.54 0.96 -28.15
N ASN A 154 14.88 -0.03 -28.97
CA ASN A 154 16.06 0.01 -29.85
C ASN A 154 16.31 -1.34 -30.54
N SER A 155 15.80 -1.51 -31.75
CA SER A 155 16.47 -2.33 -32.76
C SER A 155 15.93 -1.95 -34.14
N GLY A 156 16.65 -1.04 -34.79
CA GLY A 156 16.32 -0.59 -36.15
C GLY A 156 17.44 0.26 -36.73
N LYS A 157 18.68 -0.26 -36.70
CA LYS A 157 19.77 0.33 -37.49
C LYS A 157 19.85 -0.46 -38.80
N GLU A 158 19.20 0.08 -39.82
CA GLU A 158 19.45 -0.29 -41.21
C GLU A 158 20.92 -0.03 -41.54
N VAL A 159 21.58 -1.01 -42.16
CA VAL A 159 22.75 -0.76 -43.01
C VAL A 159 22.57 -1.64 -44.25
N GLY A 160 22.17 -1.00 -45.35
CA GLY A 160 22.42 -1.49 -46.70
C GLY A 160 23.79 -1.02 -47.20
#